data_AF-A0A133UTQ5-F1
#
_entry.id   AF-A0A133UTQ5-F1
#
_cell.length_a   1.000
_cell.length_b   1.000
_cell.length_c   1.000
_cell.angle_alpha   90.00
_cell.angle_beta   90.00
_cell.angle_gamma   90.00
#
_symmetry.space_group_name_H-M   'P 1'
#
loop_
_entity.id
_entity.type
_entity.pdbx_description
1 polymer ?
#
loop_
_entity_poly.entity_id
_entity_poly.type
_entity_poly.pdbx_seq_one_letter_code
_entity_poly.pdbx_strand_id
1 'polypeptide(L)'
;MGEPTSEYYINNPEDPSKYEKLVDTLMEEEHPARLILDRFDTLPRWIGEEEAFRLLKRLMGYIESCGGVGLYIVTEGLLSSRMEMLVRDRADLTLHTVREKDEKHVEITNFRSRLSPYRKWKIGTEGEKINLSELHMV
;
A
#
# COMPACT_ATOMS: atom_id res chain seq x y z
N MET A 1 17.39 -11.83 4.98
CA MET A 1 16.98 -10.66 4.18
C MET A 1 17.28 -9.43 5.03
N GLY A 2 17.96 -8.42 4.46
CA GLY A 2 18.32 -7.19 5.19
C GLY A 2 17.09 -6.35 5.53
N GLU A 3 17.14 -5.59 6.61
CA GLU A 3 16.10 -4.63 6.93
C GLU A 3 16.09 -3.50 5.88
N PRO A 4 14.91 -2.99 5.47
CA PRO A 4 14.85 -1.87 4.53
C PRO A 4 15.52 -0.64 5.13
N THR A 5 16.52 -0.10 4.42
CA THR A 5 17.35 1.02 4.88
C THR A 5 16.83 2.38 4.43
N SER A 6 15.99 2.39 3.40
CA SER A 6 15.45 3.61 2.79
C SER A 6 13.92 3.65 2.93
N GLU A 7 13.38 4.83 3.24
CA GLU A 7 11.96 5.07 3.41
C GLU A 7 11.51 6.22 2.52
N TYR A 8 10.47 5.97 1.73
CA TYR A 8 9.91 6.91 0.77
C TYR A 8 8.45 7.17 1.06
N TYR A 9 8.10 8.44 1.23
CA TYR A 9 6.73 8.89 1.47
C TYR A 9 6.26 9.81 0.36
N ILE A 10 5.19 9.43 -0.32
CA ILE A 10 4.48 10.28 -1.27
C ILE A 10 3.08 10.55 -0.73
N ASN A 11 2.79 11.83 -0.50
CA ASN A 11 1.49 12.30 -0.02
C ASN A 11 0.84 13.36 -0.92
N ASN A 12 1.47 13.66 -2.05
CA ASN A 12 0.97 14.64 -3.00
C ASN A 12 0.77 13.97 -4.37
N PRO A 13 -0.44 13.47 -4.65
CA PRO A 13 -0.75 12.80 -5.90
C PRO A 13 -0.87 13.76 -7.11
N GLU A 14 -0.87 15.07 -6.88
CA GLU A 14 -1.03 16.10 -7.93
C GLU A 14 0.27 16.39 -8.69
N ASP A 15 1.40 15.84 -8.24
CA ASP A 15 2.69 15.94 -8.91
C ASP A 15 3.18 14.56 -9.38
N PRO A 16 2.79 14.14 -10.60
CA PRO A 16 3.21 12.88 -11.20
C PRO A 16 4.72 12.65 -11.23
N SER A 17 5.51 13.73 -11.34
CA SER A 17 6.97 13.63 -11.45
C SER A 17 7.61 13.02 -10.21
N LYS A 18 6.94 13.09 -9.04
CA LYS A 18 7.39 12.42 -7.81
C LYS A 18 7.30 10.91 -7.90
N TYR A 19 6.27 10.39 -8.57
CA TYR A 19 6.12 8.95 -8.77
C TYR A 19 7.10 8.42 -9.79
N GLU A 20 7.33 9.15 -10.88
CA GLU A 20 8.36 8.80 -11.88
C GLU A 20 9.75 8.77 -11.26
N LYS A 21 10.14 9.85 -10.57
CA LYS A 21 11.43 9.92 -9.85
C LYS A 21 11.59 8.82 -8.81
N LEU A 22 10.52 8.51 -8.06
CA LEU A 22 10.55 7.41 -7.10
C LEU A 22 10.85 6.10 -7.82
N VAL A 23 10.12 5.79 -8.90
CA VAL A 23 10.35 4.56 -9.65
C VAL A 23 11.77 4.49 -10.18
N ASP A 24 12.30 5.57 -10.77
CA ASP A 24 13.68 5.60 -11.27
C ASP A 24 14.69 5.36 -10.14
N THR A 25 14.52 6.05 -9.00
CA THR A 25 15.37 5.88 -7.80
C THR A 25 15.34 4.43 -7.30
N LEU A 26 14.15 3.83 -7.20
CA LEU A 26 14.00 2.45 -6.72
C LEU A 26 14.67 1.46 -7.68
N MET A 27 14.58 1.67 -8.99
CA MET A 27 15.21 0.82 -9.99
C MET A 27 16.75 0.93 -9.95
N GLU A 28 17.30 2.08 -9.59
CA GLU A 28 18.75 2.28 -9.44
C GLU A 28 19.30 1.68 -8.14
N GLU A 29 18.56 1.76 -7.05
CA GLU A 29 19.03 1.39 -5.71
C GLU A 29 19.08 -0.12 -5.46
N GLU A 30 18.23 -0.91 -6.15
CA GLU A 30 18.12 -2.37 -6.07
C GLU A 30 18.06 -2.98 -4.64
N HIS A 31 17.76 -2.19 -3.60
CA HIS A 31 17.76 -2.64 -2.21
C HIS A 31 16.35 -2.60 -1.58
N PRO A 32 16.06 -3.34 -0.49
CA PRO A 32 14.75 -3.28 0.16
C PRO A 32 14.40 -1.84 0.64
N ALA A 33 13.20 -1.37 0.35
CA ALA A 33 12.71 -0.04 0.75
C ALA A 33 11.31 -0.10 1.38
N ARG A 34 10.99 0.90 2.20
CA ARG A 34 9.63 1.16 2.71
C ARG A 34 8.97 2.22 1.84
N LEU A 35 7.84 1.87 1.23
CA LEU A 35 7.06 2.77 0.38
C LEU A 35 5.73 3.09 1.07
N ILE A 36 5.46 4.36 1.29
CA ILE A 36 4.18 4.84 1.81
C ILE A 36 3.58 5.76 0.75
N LEU A 37 2.51 5.30 0.10
CA LEU A 37 1.81 6.02 -0.96
C LEU A 37 0.43 6.43 -0.46
N ASP A 38 0.32 7.68 -0.03
CA ASP A 38 -0.93 8.29 0.39
C ASP A 38 -1.68 8.86 -0.81
N ARG A 39 -2.98 8.60 -0.88
CA ARG A 39 -3.90 9.02 -1.94
C ARG A 39 -3.52 8.58 -3.35
N PHE A 40 -2.92 7.39 -3.48
CA PHE A 40 -2.55 6.80 -4.77
C PHE A 40 -3.76 6.66 -5.72
N ASP A 41 -4.94 6.45 -5.15
CA ASP A 41 -6.24 6.38 -5.82
C ASP A 41 -6.60 7.62 -6.64
N THR A 42 -5.97 8.76 -6.38
CA THR A 42 -6.22 9.99 -7.13
C THR A 42 -5.26 10.20 -8.31
N LEU A 43 -4.15 9.45 -8.37
CA LEU A 43 -3.15 9.55 -9.43
C LEU A 43 -3.72 9.33 -10.86
N PRO A 44 -4.67 8.39 -11.10
CA PRO A 44 -5.30 8.23 -12.41
C PRO A 44 -5.93 9.52 -12.97
N ARG A 45 -6.32 10.48 -12.13
CA ARG A 45 -6.88 11.76 -12.58
C ARG A 45 -5.86 12.67 -13.24
N TRP A 46 -4.58 12.51 -12.92
CA TRP A 46 -3.50 13.40 -13.35
C TRP A 46 -2.72 12.84 -14.53
N ILE A 47 -2.45 11.53 -14.54
CA ILE A 47 -1.67 10.86 -15.60
C ILE A 47 -2.47 9.90 -16.47
N GLY A 48 -3.76 9.74 -16.19
CA GLY A 48 -4.61 8.76 -16.84
C GLY A 48 -4.51 7.36 -16.23
N GLU A 49 -5.55 6.57 -16.44
CA GLU A 49 -5.72 5.26 -15.80
C GLU A 49 -4.65 4.25 -16.22
N GLU A 50 -4.30 4.17 -17.51
CA GLU A 50 -3.32 3.18 -17.99
C GLU A 50 -1.89 3.48 -17.52
N GLU A 51 -1.52 4.76 -17.38
CA GLU A 51 -0.21 5.13 -16.85
C GLU A 51 -0.14 4.86 -15.34
N ALA A 52 -1.17 5.25 -14.59
CA ALA A 52 -1.26 4.95 -13.16
C ALA A 52 -1.25 3.44 -12.89
N PHE A 53 -1.94 2.65 -13.71
CA PHE A 53 -1.93 1.19 -13.61
C PHE A 53 -0.55 0.58 -13.92
N ARG A 54 0.16 1.09 -14.95
CA ARG A 54 1.54 0.68 -15.26
C ARG A 54 2.48 1.00 -14.11
N LEU A 55 2.37 2.19 -13.53
CA LEU A 55 3.18 2.61 -12.39
C LEU A 55 2.92 1.74 -11.15
N LEU A 56 1.65 1.47 -10.84
CA LEU A 56 1.26 0.56 -9.74
C LEU A 56 1.90 -0.82 -9.90
N LYS A 57 1.83 -1.40 -11.11
CA LYS A 57 2.46 -2.69 -11.42
C LYS A 57 3.97 -2.68 -11.20
N ARG A 58 4.66 -1.62 -11.65
CA ARG A 58 6.11 -1.50 -11.48
C ARG A 58 6.49 -1.42 -10.00
N LEU A 59 5.78 -0.61 -9.22
CA LEU A 59 6.01 -0.45 -7.78
C LEU A 59 5.79 -1.77 -7.03
N MET A 60 4.70 -2.47 -7.31
CA MET A 60 4.43 -3.77 -6.68
C MET A 60 5.47 -4.82 -7.08
N GLY A 61 5.87 -4.86 -8.36
CA GLY A 61 6.92 -5.76 -8.83
C GLY A 61 8.27 -5.51 -8.14
N TYR A 62 8.61 -4.24 -7.90
CA TYR A 62 9.82 -3.86 -7.16
C TYR A 62 9.80 -4.34 -5.70
N ILE A 63 8.69 -4.09 -4.99
CA ILE A 63 8.53 -4.53 -3.59
C ILE A 63 8.76 -6.05 -3.50
N GLU A 64 8.16 -6.80 -4.43
CA GLU A 64 8.31 -8.25 -4.49
C GLU A 64 9.74 -8.71 -4.81
N SER A 65 10.43 -8.04 -5.74
CA SER A 65 11.78 -8.45 -6.15
C SER A 65 12.85 -8.13 -5.12
N CYS A 66 12.73 -6.98 -4.45
CA CYS A 66 13.75 -6.46 -3.54
C CYS A 66 13.44 -6.73 -2.06
N GLY A 67 12.28 -7.33 -1.74
CA GLY A 67 11.87 -7.61 -0.36
C GLY A 67 11.50 -6.35 0.43
N GLY A 68 10.98 -5.33 -0.26
CA GLY A 68 10.50 -4.09 0.35
C GLY A 68 9.16 -4.26 1.08
N VAL A 69 8.64 -3.16 1.62
CA VAL A 69 7.30 -3.08 2.23
C VAL A 69 6.55 -1.91 1.62
N GLY A 70 5.31 -2.12 1.17
CA GLY A 70 4.45 -1.06 0.63
C GLY A 70 3.18 -0.86 1.44
N LEU A 71 2.89 0.39 1.79
CA LEU A 71 1.62 0.84 2.34
C LEU A 71 0.93 1.73 1.31
N TYR A 72 -0.22 1.29 0.83
CA TYR A 72 -1.04 2.01 -0.15
C TYR A 72 -2.32 2.48 0.54
N ILE A 73 -2.47 3.79 0.70
CA ILE A 73 -3.68 4.38 1.29
C ILE A 73 -4.58 4.84 0.16
N VAL A 74 -5.78 4.27 0.10
CA VAL A 74 -6.73 4.47 -0.99
C VAL A 74 -8.12 4.74 -0.44
N THR A 75 -8.89 5.59 -1.12
CA THR A 75 -10.31 5.78 -0.84
C THR A 75 -11.11 4.78 -1.66
N GLU A 76 -12.02 4.07 -1.01
CA GLU A 76 -12.91 3.12 -1.69
C GLU A 76 -13.68 3.81 -2.83
N GLY A 77 -13.72 3.14 -3.99
CA GLY A 77 -14.43 3.64 -5.18
C GLY A 77 -13.70 4.71 -5.99
N LEU A 78 -12.49 5.13 -5.60
CA LEU A 78 -11.67 6.05 -6.41
C LEU A 78 -10.69 5.33 -7.34
N LEU A 79 -10.37 4.06 -7.05
CA LEU A 79 -9.63 3.20 -7.97
C LEU A 79 -10.59 2.57 -8.98
N SER A 80 -10.10 2.32 -10.21
CA SER A 80 -10.83 1.48 -11.15
C SER A 80 -10.85 0.02 -10.68
N SER A 81 -11.87 -0.75 -11.05
CA SER A 81 -12.00 -2.16 -10.64
C SER A 81 -10.76 -2.99 -10.98
N ARG A 82 -10.06 -2.67 -12.09
CA ARG A 82 -8.82 -3.33 -12.50
C ARG A 82 -7.66 -3.04 -11.54
N MET A 83 -7.53 -1.79 -11.09
CA MET A 83 -6.52 -1.40 -10.11
C MET A 83 -6.84 -1.98 -8.73
N GLU A 84 -8.10 -1.94 -8.31
CA GLU A 84 -8.54 -2.54 -7.04
C GLU A 84 -8.24 -4.05 -7.00
N MET A 85 -8.56 -4.76 -8.09
CA MET A 85 -8.23 -6.19 -8.20
C MET A 85 -6.72 -6.43 -8.09
N LEU A 86 -5.89 -5.61 -8.75
CA LEU A 86 -4.44 -5.74 -8.66
C LEU A 86 -3.93 -5.50 -7.24
N VAL A 87 -4.38 -4.44 -6.56
CA VAL A 87 -4.01 -4.14 -5.18
C VAL A 87 -4.41 -5.28 -4.26
N ARG A 88 -5.65 -5.77 -4.35
CA ARG A 88 -6.13 -6.88 -3.53
C ARG A 88 -5.40 -8.19 -3.83
N ASP A 89 -5.06 -8.48 -5.09
CA ASP A 89 -4.34 -9.70 -5.44
C ASP A 89 -2.89 -9.70 -4.94
N ARG A 90 -2.26 -8.53 -4.81
CA ARG A 90 -0.85 -8.39 -4.44
C ARG A 90 -0.64 -8.01 -2.98
N ALA A 91 -1.60 -7.38 -2.33
CA ALA A 91 -1.50 -7.04 -0.92
C ALA A 91 -1.48 -8.30 -0.04
N ASP A 92 -0.51 -8.35 0.88
CA ASP A 92 -0.50 -9.37 1.94
C ASP A 92 -1.50 -9.07 3.07
N LEU A 93 -1.94 -7.81 3.18
CA LEU A 93 -2.90 -7.33 4.16
C LEU A 93 -3.69 -6.16 3.56
N THR A 94 -5.02 -6.22 3.65
CA THR A 94 -5.89 -5.09 3.32
C THR A 94 -6.65 -4.67 4.58
N LEU A 95 -6.71 -3.37 4.83
CA LEU A 95 -7.41 -2.77 5.96
C LEU A 95 -8.49 -1.84 5.43
N HIS A 96 -9.75 -2.11 5.79
CA HIS A 96 -10.89 -1.26 5.43
C HIS A 96 -11.30 -0.43 6.63
N THR A 97 -11.30 0.89 6.51
CA THR A 97 -11.91 1.72 7.56
C THR A 97 -13.42 1.70 7.38
N VAL A 98 -14.13 1.09 8.32
CA VAL A 98 -15.59 1.02 8.33
C VAL A 98 -16.12 1.96 9.41
N ARG A 99 -17.08 2.82 9.06
CA ARG A 99 -17.78 3.64 10.04
C ARG A 99 -19.09 2.97 10.41
N GLU A 100 -19.25 2.62 11.68
CA GLU A 100 -20.50 2.09 12.21
C GLU A 100 -21.06 3.11 13.22
N LYS A 101 -22.14 3.78 12.85
CA LYS A 101 -22.68 4.95 13.59
C LYS A 101 -21.60 6.05 13.76
N ASP A 102 -21.08 6.22 14.97
CA ASP A 102 -20.08 7.23 15.35
C ASP A 102 -18.71 6.64 15.69
N GLU A 103 -18.56 5.31 15.60
CA GLU A 103 -17.30 4.63 15.83
C GLU A 103 -16.61 4.29 14.50
N LYS A 104 -15.29 4.49 14.45
CA LYS A 104 -14.44 4.14 13.32
C LYS A 104 -13.73 2.83 13.63
N HIS A 105 -14.10 1.79 12.91
CA HIS A 105 -13.47 0.48 12.98
C HIS A 105 -12.55 0.30 11.78
N VAL A 106 -11.60 -0.61 11.92
CA VAL A 106 -10.83 -1.18 10.83
C VAL A 106 -11.19 -2.64 10.70
N GLU A 107 -11.68 -3.03 9.53
CA GLU A 107 -11.92 -4.42 9.15
C GLU A 107 -10.71 -4.94 8.39
N ILE A 108 -10.19 -6.08 8.83
CA ILE A 108 -9.07 -6.76 8.17
C ILE A 108 -9.62 -7.70 7.11
N THR A 109 -9.20 -7.51 5.87
CA THR A 109 -9.52 -8.42 4.76
C THR A 109 -8.24 -8.92 4.10
N ASN A 110 -8.27 -10.12 3.52
CA ASN A 110 -7.20 -10.65 2.69
C ASN A 110 -5.85 -10.75 3.44
N PHE A 111 -5.89 -11.32 4.65
CA PHE A 111 -4.69 -11.58 5.46
C PHE A 111 -3.93 -12.81 4.92
N ARG A 112 -2.73 -12.59 4.39
CA ARG A 112 -1.86 -13.67 3.89
C ARG A 112 -0.83 -14.06 4.95
N SER A 113 -0.77 -15.36 5.25
CA SER A 113 0.13 -15.96 6.27
C SER A 113 1.63 -15.73 6.03
N ARG A 114 2.01 -15.22 4.85
CA ARG A 114 3.39 -14.86 4.48
C ARG A 114 3.95 -13.69 5.31
N LEU A 115 3.11 -12.97 6.04
CA LEU A 115 3.51 -11.98 7.06
C LEU A 115 4.15 -12.61 8.32
N SER A 116 4.33 -13.94 8.36
CA SER A 116 5.01 -14.70 9.42
C SER A 116 6.36 -14.15 9.93
N PRO A 117 7.20 -13.43 9.13
CA PRO A 117 8.41 -12.80 9.66
C PRO A 117 8.14 -11.57 10.55
N TYR A 118 6.99 -10.90 10.40
CA TYR A 118 6.63 -9.66 11.11
C TYR A 118 5.90 -9.93 12.43
N ARG A 119 6.34 -10.95 13.20
CA ARG A 119 5.75 -11.42 14.49
C ARG A 119 5.56 -10.34 15.57
N LYS A 120 6.08 -9.13 15.39
CA LYS A 120 5.88 -8.00 16.32
C LYS A 120 4.55 -7.29 16.12
N TRP A 121 3.83 -7.57 15.04
CA TRP A 121 2.58 -6.90 14.71
C TRP A 121 1.44 -7.68 15.32
N LYS A 122 0.68 -7.06 16.23
CA LYS A 122 -0.61 -7.58 16.68
C LYS A 122 -1.62 -7.27 15.57
N ILE A 123 -1.54 -8.03 14.48
CA ILE A 123 -2.49 -7.95 13.37
C ILE A 123 -3.65 -8.86 13.75
N GLY A 124 -4.88 -8.34 13.75
CA GLY A 124 -6.05 -9.18 13.97
C GLY A 124 -6.26 -10.20 12.85
N THR A 125 -7.24 -11.05 13.05
CA THR A 125 -7.67 -12.09 12.11
C THR A 125 -8.57 -11.52 11.02
N GLU A 126 -8.68 -12.21 9.88
CA GLU A 126 -9.58 -11.80 8.80
C GLU A 126 -11.04 -11.73 9.30
N GLY A 127 -11.75 -10.65 8.98
CA GLY A 127 -13.09 -10.35 9.47
C GLY A 127 -13.15 -9.78 10.89
N GLU A 128 -12.02 -9.62 11.57
CA GLU A 128 -11.95 -8.95 12.86
C GLU A 128 -12.12 -7.43 12.69
N LYS A 129 -12.98 -6.83 13.52
CA LYS A 129 -13.15 -5.38 13.64
C LYS A 129 -12.29 -4.86 14.80
N ILE A 130 -11.33 -4.00 14.50
CA ILE A 130 -10.42 -3.41 15.48
C ILE A 130 -10.72 -1.91 15.58
N ASN A 131 -10.68 -1.32 16.77
CA ASN A 131 -10.78 0.14 16.87
C ASN A 131 -9.53 0.78 16.29
N LEU A 132 -9.69 1.88 15.53
CA LEU A 132 -8.54 2.55 14.90
C LEU A 132 -7.48 2.98 15.93
N SER A 133 -7.87 3.32 17.16
CA SER A 133 -6.94 3.68 18.25
C SER A 133 -6.09 2.51 18.77
N GLU A 134 -6.43 1.27 18.43
CA GLU A 134 -5.73 0.05 18.85
C GLU A 134 -4.71 -0.43 17.80
N LEU A 135 -4.73 0.16 16.61
CA LEU A 135 -3.75 -0.09 15.56
C LEU A 135 -2.45 0.64 15.89
N HIS A 136 -1.46 -0.11 16.37
CA HIS A 136 -0.10 0.37 16.55
C HIS A 136 0.80 -0.19 15.44
N MET A 137 1.27 0.68 14.54
CA MET A 137 2.42 0.37 13.68
C MET A 137 3.68 0.47 14.54
N VAL A 138 4.44 -0.62 14.67
CA VAL A 138 5.72 -0.69 15.42
C VAL A 138 6.87 -0.92 14.45
#